data_AF-X1UYP9-F1
#
_entry.id   AF-X1UYP9-F1
#
_cell.length_a   1.000
_cell.length_b   1.000
_cell.length_c   1.000
_cell.angle_alpha   90.00
_cell.angle_beta   90.00
_cell.angle_gamma   90.00
#
_symmetry.space_group_name_H-M   'P 1'
#
loop_
_entity.id
_entity.type
_entity.pdbx_description
1 polymer ?
#
loop_
_entity_poly.entity_id
_entity_poly.type
_entity_poly.pdbx_seq_one_letter_code
_entity_poly.pdbx_strand_id
1 'polypeptide(L)'
;MKKIGDYSRQFDTFGEPSSITDFLTQLNDAMENKNIIPASEQKIDNLWFFAGDNEYISTMIGDNNEDTLLQISTKEMTSTSLDYAITEMYKFIEKIPKKVRTLGLSEIEEDEQSEYYQKLAEEIISSLMVKNIEVENPERLKEELVKIAETPNSEFEKDTKEFVEEILNS
;
A
#
# COMPACT_ATOMS: atom_id res chain seq x y z
N MET A 1 -9.25 -4.70 -1.63
CA MET A 1 -9.22 -4.76 -0.16
C MET A 1 -8.95 -3.39 0.44
N LYS A 2 -7.73 -2.84 0.37
CA LYS A 2 -7.37 -1.52 0.95
C LYS A 2 -8.35 -0.39 0.58
N LYS A 3 -8.65 -0.19 -0.71
CA LYS A 3 -9.66 0.80 -1.17
C LYS A 3 -11.05 0.64 -0.55
N ILE A 4 -11.49 -0.59 -0.31
CA ILE A 4 -12.81 -0.88 0.29
C ILE A 4 -12.78 -0.57 1.78
N GLY A 5 -11.69 -0.92 2.48
CA GLY A 5 -11.48 -0.55 3.88
C GLY A 5 -11.35 0.97 4.07
N ASP A 6 -10.58 1.65 3.23
CA ASP A 6 -10.43 3.11 3.30
C ASP A 6 -11.77 3.82 3.09
N TYR A 7 -12.59 3.33 2.15
CA TYR A 7 -13.95 3.85 1.94
C TYR A 7 -14.86 3.59 3.15
N SER A 8 -14.71 2.48 3.87
CA SER A 8 -15.55 2.21 5.04
C SER A 8 -15.27 3.18 6.20
N ARG A 9 -14.05 3.72 6.32
CA ARG A 9 -13.67 4.66 7.40
C ARG A 9 -14.43 5.99 7.38
N GLN A 10 -15.08 6.35 6.27
CA GLN A 10 -15.90 7.57 6.22
C GLN A 10 -17.22 7.43 7.00
N PHE A 11 -17.60 6.21 7.39
CA PHE A 11 -18.84 5.96 8.13
C PHE A 11 -18.52 5.73 9.61
N ASP A 12 -19.07 6.60 10.47
CA ASP A 12 -18.86 6.51 11.93
C ASP A 12 -19.39 5.21 12.55
N THR A 13 -20.29 4.50 11.87
CA THR A 13 -20.89 3.24 12.33
C THR A 13 -19.93 2.04 12.24
N PHE A 14 -18.93 2.12 11.36
CA PHE A 14 -17.91 1.09 11.21
C PHE A 14 -16.73 1.36 12.15
N GLY A 15 -16.16 0.27 12.66
CA GLY A 15 -14.85 0.27 13.30
C GLY A 15 -13.74 0.09 12.26
N GLU A 16 -12.53 -0.14 12.75
CA GLU A 16 -11.38 -0.30 11.85
C GLU A 16 -11.53 -1.54 10.96
N PRO A 17 -11.37 -1.38 9.63
CA PRO A 17 -11.33 -2.50 8.70
C PRO A 17 -10.02 -3.28 8.89
N SER A 18 -10.07 -4.59 8.62
CA SER A 18 -8.91 -5.48 8.71
C SER A 18 -8.91 -6.50 7.58
N SER A 19 -7.75 -6.70 6.95
CA SER A 19 -7.55 -7.64 5.85
C SER A 19 -6.16 -8.28 5.86
N ILE A 20 -5.93 -9.29 5.01
CA ILE A 20 -4.59 -9.87 4.79
C ILE A 20 -3.61 -8.80 4.29
N THR A 21 -4.09 -7.84 3.50
CA THR A 21 -3.26 -6.75 2.98
C THR A 21 -2.67 -5.89 4.10
N ASP A 22 -3.48 -5.59 5.12
CA ASP A 22 -3.04 -4.81 6.28
C ASP A 22 -2.00 -5.60 7.10
N PHE A 23 -2.24 -6.90 7.28
CA PHE A 23 -1.29 -7.79 7.94
C PHE A 23 0.06 -7.84 7.22
N LEU A 24 0.07 -8.05 5.90
CA LEU A 24 1.31 -8.09 5.12
C LEU A 24 2.06 -6.75 5.16
N THR A 25 1.34 -5.64 5.17
CA THR A 25 1.91 -4.30 5.31
C THR A 25 2.59 -4.12 6.67
N GLN A 26 1.92 -4.52 7.75
CA GLN A 26 2.48 -4.46 9.12
C GLN A 26 3.67 -5.40 9.29
N LEU A 27 3.62 -6.59 8.71
CA LEU A 27 4.73 -7.54 8.74
C LEU A 27 5.94 -6.99 7.98
N ASN A 28 5.73 -6.38 6.82
CA ASN A 28 6.79 -5.69 6.07
C ASN A 28 7.38 -4.52 6.88
N ASP A 29 6.55 -3.79 7.62
CA ASP A 29 7.04 -2.72 8.50
C ASP A 29 7.89 -3.26 9.65
N ALA A 30 7.45 -4.35 10.28
CA ALA A 30 8.20 -4.99 11.36
C ALA A 30 9.54 -5.58 10.88
N MET A 31 9.60 -6.08 9.65
CA MET A 31 10.78 -6.75 9.11
C MET A 31 11.75 -5.81 8.38
N GLU A 32 11.24 -4.87 7.59
CA GLU A 32 12.03 -3.98 6.72
C GLU A 32 11.82 -2.49 7.01
N ASN A 33 11.05 -2.11 8.04
CA ASN A 33 10.69 -0.73 8.36
C ASN A 33 9.94 -0.01 7.21
N LYS A 34 9.19 -0.80 6.42
CA LYS A 34 8.41 -0.34 5.26
C LYS A 34 6.92 -0.61 5.45
N ASN A 35 6.15 0.45 5.69
CA ASN A 35 4.69 0.41 5.84
C ASN A 35 3.97 0.40 4.48
N ILE A 36 4.37 -0.51 3.58
CA ILE A 36 3.78 -0.69 2.26
C ILE A 36 3.64 -2.18 1.95
N ILE A 37 2.72 -2.54 1.05
CA ILE A 37 2.71 -3.88 0.44
C ILE A 37 3.95 -3.97 -0.45
N PRO A 38 4.76 -5.03 -0.34
CA PRO A 38 5.91 -5.19 -1.24
C PRO A 38 5.46 -5.24 -2.71
N ALA A 39 6.21 -4.57 -3.58
CA ALA A 39 5.93 -4.54 -5.01
C ALA A 39 6.40 -5.81 -5.76
N SER A 40 7.27 -6.63 -5.15
CA SER A 40 7.78 -7.84 -5.79
C SER A 40 7.14 -9.11 -5.24
N GLU A 41 6.76 -10.02 -6.15
CA GLU A 41 6.17 -11.32 -5.82
C GLU A 41 7.09 -12.12 -4.88
N GLN A 42 8.40 -12.16 -5.16
CA GLN A 42 9.36 -12.83 -4.29
C GLN A 42 9.37 -12.29 -2.85
N LYS A 43 9.16 -10.99 -2.64
CA LYS A 43 9.07 -10.44 -1.29
C LYS A 43 7.74 -10.81 -0.63
N ILE A 44 6.66 -10.80 -1.39
CA ILE A 44 5.36 -11.27 -0.91
C ILE A 44 5.45 -12.73 -0.48
N ASP A 45 6.08 -13.59 -1.28
CA ASP A 45 6.30 -15.01 -0.96
C ASP A 45 7.12 -15.20 0.32
N ASN A 46 8.17 -14.39 0.51
CA ASN A 46 8.96 -14.42 1.73
C ASN A 46 8.12 -14.04 2.96
N LEU A 47 7.36 -12.93 2.89
CA LEU A 47 6.46 -12.53 3.98
C LEU A 47 5.39 -13.58 4.23
N TRP A 48 4.85 -14.17 3.17
CA TRP A 48 3.85 -15.23 3.24
C TRP A 48 4.39 -16.48 3.92
N PHE A 49 5.64 -16.88 3.62
CA PHE A 49 6.31 -17.99 4.29
C PHE A 49 6.39 -17.78 5.80
N PHE A 50 6.69 -16.56 6.28
CA PHE A 50 6.71 -16.25 7.70
C PHE A 50 5.32 -16.22 8.35
N ALA A 51 4.27 -16.10 7.56
CA ALA A 51 2.90 -15.91 8.03
C ALA A 51 1.97 -17.10 7.77
N GLY A 52 2.41 -18.12 7.05
CA GLY A 52 1.56 -19.20 6.53
C GLY A 52 0.82 -20.02 7.59
N ASP A 53 1.38 -20.13 8.80
CA ASP A 53 0.74 -20.81 9.94
C ASP A 53 -0.04 -19.86 10.86
N ASN A 54 -0.21 -18.59 10.46
CA ASN A 54 -0.91 -17.60 11.27
C ASN A 54 -2.43 -17.82 11.20
N GLU A 55 -3.04 -18.08 12.36
CA GLU A 55 -4.48 -18.31 12.49
C GLU A 55 -5.31 -17.15 11.88
N TYR A 56 -4.89 -15.90 12.09
CA TYR A 56 -5.56 -14.74 11.49
C TYR A 56 -5.57 -14.81 9.96
N ILE A 57 -4.43 -15.15 9.32
CA ILE A 57 -4.38 -15.33 7.86
C ILE A 57 -5.34 -16.44 7.43
N SER A 58 -5.31 -17.59 8.11
CA SER A 58 -6.17 -18.73 7.75
C SER A 58 -7.65 -18.38 7.78
N THR A 59 -8.08 -17.51 8.71
CA THR A 59 -9.47 -17.05 8.82
C THR A 59 -9.86 -16.00 7.78
N MET A 60 -8.88 -15.37 7.12
CA MET A 60 -9.10 -14.32 6.13
C MET A 60 -9.01 -14.85 4.68
N ILE A 61 -8.66 -16.12 4.50
CA ILE A 61 -8.72 -16.82 3.23
C ILE A 61 -10.05 -17.58 3.16
N GLY A 62 -10.77 -17.46 2.04
CA GLY A 62 -12.02 -18.22 1.84
C GLY A 62 -11.76 -19.72 1.70
N ASP A 63 -12.81 -20.54 1.90
CA ASP A 63 -12.73 -22.01 2.00
C ASP A 63 -12.02 -22.72 0.83
N ASN A 64 -11.90 -22.08 -0.34
CA ASN A 64 -11.27 -22.64 -1.54
C ASN A 64 -9.91 -22.00 -1.90
N ASN A 65 -9.35 -21.14 -1.06
CA ASN A 65 -8.15 -20.34 -1.36
C ASN A 65 -8.26 -19.41 -2.59
N GLU A 66 -9.47 -19.19 -3.13
CA GLU A 66 -9.70 -18.34 -4.30
C GLU A 66 -10.16 -16.92 -3.92
N ASP A 67 -10.57 -16.73 -2.68
CA ASP A 67 -11.12 -15.48 -2.17
C ASP A 67 -10.38 -15.00 -0.92
N THR A 68 -10.38 -13.68 -0.71
CA THR A 68 -9.87 -13.05 0.51
C THR A 68 -10.98 -12.24 1.17
N LEU A 69 -11.03 -12.28 2.50
CA LEU A 69 -12.05 -11.61 3.30
C LEU A 69 -11.57 -10.24 3.79
N LEU A 70 -12.50 -9.28 3.85
CA LEU A 70 -12.34 -7.99 4.50
C LEU A 70 -13.26 -7.99 5.70
N GLN A 71 -12.71 -7.88 6.90
CA GLN A 71 -13.49 -7.78 8.11
C GLN A 71 -13.68 -6.31 8.48
N ILE A 72 -14.91 -5.92 8.78
CA ILE A 72 -15.25 -4.58 9.29
C ILE A 72 -16.11 -4.79 10.53
N SER A 73 -15.63 -4.32 11.67
CA SER A 73 -16.42 -4.33 12.91
C SER A 73 -17.48 -3.23 12.86
N THR A 74 -18.63 -3.44 13.51
CA THR A 74 -19.66 -2.40 13.66
C THR A 74 -19.73 -1.96 15.11
N LYS A 75 -19.95 -0.66 15.34
CA LYS A 75 -20.08 -0.11 16.70
C LYS A 75 -21.45 -0.41 17.32
N GLU A 76 -22.45 -0.64 16.49
CA GLU A 76 -23.82 -0.97 16.88
C GLU A 76 -24.31 -2.18 16.07
N MET A 77 -25.21 -2.98 16.65
CA MET A 77 -25.73 -4.19 15.99
C MET A 77 -26.92 -3.92 15.07
N THR A 78 -27.68 -2.83 15.29
CA THR A 78 -28.86 -2.46 14.49
C THR A 78 -29.08 -0.96 14.52
N SER A 79 -28.99 -0.29 13.38
CA SER A 79 -29.47 1.09 13.20
C SER A 79 -29.70 1.39 11.72
N THR A 80 -30.59 2.34 11.41
CA THR A 80 -30.80 2.83 10.04
C THR A 80 -29.49 3.34 9.42
N SER A 81 -28.60 3.90 10.24
CA SER A 81 -27.28 4.37 9.82
C SER A 81 -26.37 3.23 9.39
N LEU A 82 -26.42 2.09 10.07
CA LEU A 82 -25.70 0.88 9.68
C LEU A 82 -26.22 0.32 8.35
N ASP A 83 -27.54 0.21 8.20
CA ASP A 83 -28.16 -0.28 6.95
C ASP A 83 -27.80 0.62 5.75
N TYR A 84 -27.80 1.94 5.96
CA TYR A 84 -27.36 2.91 4.98
C TYR A 84 -25.88 2.70 4.60
N ALA A 85 -25.00 2.60 5.60
CA ALA A 85 -23.57 2.41 5.36
C ALA A 85 -23.27 1.10 4.62
N ILE A 86 -23.93 0.00 5.00
CA ILE A 86 -23.82 -1.30 4.29
C ILE A 86 -24.28 -1.16 2.83
N THR A 87 -25.40 -0.46 2.60
CA THR A 87 -25.92 -0.25 1.24
C THR A 87 -24.93 0.54 0.37
N GLU A 88 -24.35 1.61 0.90
CA GLU A 88 -23.36 2.41 0.17
C GLU A 88 -22.06 1.63 -0.06
N MET A 89 -21.64 0.78 0.88
CA MET A 89 -20.51 -0.14 0.69
C MET A 89 -20.73 -1.07 -0.50
N TYR A 90 -21.90 -1.72 -0.60
CA TYR A 90 -22.20 -2.59 -1.75
C TYR A 90 -22.20 -1.83 -3.07
N LYS A 91 -22.82 -0.65 -3.11
CA LYS A 91 -22.79 0.22 -4.31
C LYS A 91 -21.37 0.62 -4.70
N PHE A 92 -20.50 0.88 -3.74
CA PHE A 92 -19.10 1.19 -4.00
C PHE A 92 -18.37 -0.02 -4.59
N ILE A 93 -18.53 -1.21 -3.99
CA ILE A 93 -17.92 -2.45 -4.48
C ILE A 93 -18.36 -2.75 -5.91
N GLU A 94 -19.64 -2.57 -6.24
CA GLU A 94 -20.16 -2.78 -7.60
C GLU A 94 -19.53 -1.85 -8.66
N LYS A 95 -19.07 -0.65 -8.26
CA LYS A 95 -18.39 0.28 -9.15
C LYS A 95 -16.92 -0.08 -9.39
N ILE A 96 -16.35 -0.98 -8.60
CA ILE A 96 -14.94 -1.38 -8.77
C ILE A 96 -14.80 -2.23 -10.04
N PRO A 97 -13.90 -1.86 -10.97
CA PRO A 97 -13.66 -2.66 -12.16
C PRO A 97 -13.23 -4.09 -11.82
N LYS A 98 -13.96 -5.09 -12.33
CA LYS A 98 -13.67 -6.52 -12.10
C LYS A 98 -12.42 -7.02 -12.82
N LYS A 99 -11.93 -6.26 -13.80
CA LYS A 99 -10.70 -6.53 -14.55
C LYS A 99 -9.85 -5.29 -14.53
N VAL A 100 -8.65 -5.43 -13.98
CA VAL A 100 -7.60 -4.42 -14.00
C VAL A 100 -6.47 -4.96 -14.86
N ARG A 101 -5.91 -4.11 -15.72
CA ARG A 101 -4.72 -4.42 -16.51
C ARG A 101 -3.51 -3.82 -15.79
N THR A 102 -2.45 -4.61 -15.63
CA THR A 102 -1.15 -4.09 -15.21
C THR A 102 -0.59 -3.25 -16.35
N LEU A 103 -0.31 -1.98 -16.06
CA LEU A 103 0.38 -1.07 -16.97
C LEU A 103 1.78 -0.84 -16.41
N GLY A 104 2.78 -0.93 -17.27
CA GLY A 104 4.11 -0.44 -16.91
C GLY A 104 4.09 1.08 -16.81
N LEU A 105 4.88 1.68 -15.92
CA LEU A 105 5.02 3.15 -15.84
C LEU A 105 5.37 3.76 -17.20
N SER A 106 6.18 3.07 -18.02
CA SER A 106 6.54 3.46 -19.39
C SER A 106 5.38 3.43 -20.39
N GLU A 107 4.25 2.81 -20.06
CA GLU A 107 3.05 2.72 -20.91
C GLU A 107 2.02 3.82 -20.58
N ILE A 108 2.29 4.63 -19.56
CA ILE A 108 1.42 5.70 -19.05
C ILE A 108 1.87 7.05 -19.65
N GLU A 109 0.93 7.96 -19.92
CA GLU A 109 1.25 9.31 -20.41
C GLU A 109 2.06 10.11 -19.37
N GLU A 110 2.95 11.01 -19.81
CA GLU A 110 3.84 11.78 -18.91
C GLU A 110 3.06 12.53 -17.81
N ASP A 111 1.90 13.10 -18.16
CA ASP A 111 1.03 13.82 -17.23
C ASP A 111 0.52 12.92 -16.10
N GLU A 112 0.12 11.68 -16.44
CA GLU A 112 -0.35 10.67 -15.48
C GLU A 112 0.81 10.09 -14.64
N GLN A 113 2.01 9.98 -15.21
CA GLN A 113 3.21 9.60 -14.46
C GLN A 113 3.57 10.65 -13.40
N SER A 114 3.51 11.94 -13.76
CA SER A 114 3.76 13.03 -12.81
C SER A 114 2.73 13.03 -11.66
N GLU A 115 1.44 12.82 -11.97
CA GLU A 115 0.41 12.69 -10.93
C GLU A 115 0.67 11.48 -10.01
N TYR A 116 1.14 10.35 -10.57
CA TYR A 116 1.53 9.18 -9.79
C TYR A 116 2.69 9.48 -8.84
N TYR A 117 3.75 10.14 -9.30
CA TYR A 117 4.90 10.50 -8.45
C TYR A 117 4.50 11.47 -7.33
N GLN A 118 3.60 12.42 -7.60
CA GLN A 118 3.08 13.31 -6.57
C GLN A 118 2.32 12.55 -5.46
N LYS A 119 1.46 11.60 -5.84
CA LYS A 119 0.73 10.75 -4.87
C LYS A 119 1.69 9.88 -4.05
N LEU A 120 2.71 9.32 -4.69
CA LEU A 120 3.72 8.53 -4.01
C LEU A 120 4.49 9.35 -2.97
N ALA A 121 4.89 10.58 -3.33
CA ALA A 121 5.58 11.48 -2.41
C ALA A 121 4.70 11.85 -1.20
N GLU A 122 3.40 12.10 -1.42
CA GLU A 122 2.43 12.36 -0.34
C GLU A 122 2.27 11.15 0.60
N GLU A 123 2.24 9.93 0.08
CA GLU A 123 2.13 8.71 0.87
C GLU A 123 3.39 8.48 1.74
N ILE A 124 4.57 8.75 1.17
CA ILE A 124 5.85 8.69 1.90
C ILE A 124 5.85 9.70 3.06
N ILE A 125 5.51 10.96 2.79
CA ILE A 125 5.49 12.03 3.80
C ILE A 125 4.46 11.71 4.90
N SER A 126 3.27 11.25 4.53
CA SER A 126 2.24 10.82 5.47
C SER A 126 2.74 9.69 6.37
N SER A 127 3.46 8.72 5.80
CA SER A 127 4.05 7.61 6.56
C SER A 127 5.12 8.09 7.54
N LEU A 128 5.97 9.06 7.16
CA LEU A 128 6.98 9.65 8.04
C LEU A 128 6.36 10.38 9.23
N MET A 129 5.28 11.14 8.99
CA MET A 129 4.56 11.85 10.05
C MET A 129 3.91 10.88 11.05
N VAL A 130 3.31 9.79 10.58
CA VAL A 130 2.75 8.74 11.45
C VAL A 130 3.83 8.10 12.34
N LYS A 131 5.06 7.99 11.83
CA LYS A 131 6.23 7.50 12.59
C LYS A 131 6.85 8.54 13.52
N ASN A 132 6.22 9.71 13.66
CA ASN A 132 6.67 10.81 14.51
C ASN A 132 8.07 11.33 14.13
N ILE A 133 8.45 11.20 12.85
CA ILE A 133 9.68 11.77 12.30
C ILE A 133 9.38 13.22 11.97
N GLU A 134 10.11 14.15 12.59
CA GLU A 134 9.97 15.58 12.28
C GLU A 134 10.44 15.87 10.86
N VAL A 135 9.50 16.31 10.02
CA VAL A 135 9.78 16.84 8.68
C VAL A 135 9.68 18.36 8.75
N GLU A 136 10.83 19.04 8.77
CA GLU A 136 10.88 20.51 8.89
C GLU A 136 10.12 21.22 7.77
N ASN A 137 10.16 20.67 6.54
CA ASN A 137 9.48 21.24 5.38
C ASN A 137 8.92 20.13 4.46
N PRO A 138 7.66 19.71 4.68
CA PRO A 138 7.01 18.67 3.90
C PRO A 138 6.92 18.99 2.41
N GLU A 139 6.67 20.26 2.04
CA GLU A 139 6.55 20.67 0.64
C GLU A 139 7.89 20.55 -0.10
N ARG A 140 8.98 20.99 0.54
CA ARG A 140 10.31 20.84 -0.04
C ARG A 140 10.71 19.37 -0.18
N LEU A 141 10.37 18.54 0.81
CA LEU A 141 10.60 17.10 0.73
C LEU A 141 9.80 16.47 -0.42
N LYS A 142 8.55 16.90 -0.62
CA LYS A 142 7.71 16.45 -1.73
C LYS A 142 8.35 16.75 -3.08
N GLU A 143 8.80 17.98 -3.29
CA GLU A 143 9.48 18.38 -4.53
C GLU A 143 10.74 17.54 -4.81
N GLU A 144 11.57 17.29 -3.80
CA GLU A 144 12.78 16.48 -3.95
C GLU A 144 12.46 15.01 -4.23
N LEU A 145 11.45 14.44 -3.57
CA LEU A 145 10.99 13.07 -3.83
C LEU A 145 10.47 12.90 -5.27
N VAL A 146 9.72 13.88 -5.78
CA VAL A 146 9.23 13.86 -7.17
C VAL A 146 10.41 13.94 -8.15
N LYS A 147 11.37 14.85 -7.93
CA LYS A 147 12.57 14.93 -8.78
C LYS A 147 13.36 13.62 -8.81
N ILE A 148 13.54 12.99 -7.65
CA ILE A 148 14.25 11.70 -7.55
C ILE A 148 13.50 10.63 -8.35
N ALA A 149 12.18 10.59 -8.26
CA ALA A 149 11.36 9.61 -8.99
C ALA A 149 11.37 9.83 -10.51
N GLU A 150 11.49 11.08 -10.97
CA GLU A 150 11.62 11.42 -12.39
C GLU A 150 13.05 11.17 -12.94
N THR A 151 14.04 11.05 -12.05
CA THR A 151 15.43 10.84 -12.45
C THR A 151 15.63 9.40 -12.95
N PRO A 152 16.19 9.19 -14.15
CA PRO A 152 16.39 7.85 -14.68
C PRO A 152 17.39 7.04 -13.85
N ASN A 153 17.13 5.74 -13.68
CA ASN A 153 17.98 4.82 -12.89
C ASN A 153 19.47 4.87 -13.26
N SER A 154 19.80 5.21 -14.52
CA SER A 154 21.18 5.38 -15.00
C SER A 154 21.99 6.46 -14.27
N GLU A 155 21.34 7.40 -13.58
CA GLU A 155 22.05 8.38 -12.75
C GLU A 155 22.41 7.82 -11.36
N PHE A 156 21.67 6.81 -10.90
CA PHE A 156 21.89 6.15 -9.61
C PHE A 156 22.76 4.89 -9.73
N GLU A 157 22.67 4.20 -10.86
CA GLU A 157 23.43 2.99 -11.15
C GLU A 157 24.68 3.33 -11.97
N LYS A 158 25.85 3.33 -11.31
CA LYS A 158 27.15 3.40 -12.00
C LYS A 158 27.79 2.02 -12.03
N ASP A 159 27.65 1.36 -13.18
CA ASP A 159 28.29 0.06 -13.45
C ASP A 159 29.72 0.21 -14.01
N THR A 160 30.36 1.35 -13.73
CA THR A 160 31.73 1.62 -14.15
C THR A 160 32.70 0.83 -13.27
N LYS A 161 33.67 0.16 -13.89
CA LYS A 161 34.73 -0.61 -13.19
C LYS A 161 35.39 0.19 -12.06
N GLU A 162 35.55 1.50 -12.23
CA GLU A 162 36.11 2.40 -11.22
C GLU A 162 35.26 2.49 -9.93
N PHE A 163 33.93 2.49 -10.04
CA PHE A 163 33.05 2.57 -8.86
C PHE A 163 33.02 1.25 -8.08
N VAL A 164 33.03 0.12 -8.80
CA VAL A 164 33.13 -1.21 -8.20
C VAL A 164 34.49 -1.40 -7.50
N GLU A 165 35.58 -0.91 -8.11
CA GLU A 165 36.91 -0.92 -7.50
C GLU A 165 37.02 0.02 -6.29
N GLU A 166 36.31 1.16 -6.28
CA GLU A 166 36.26 2.09 -5.14
C GLU A 166 35.55 1.48 -3.93
N ILE A 167 34.41 0.80 -4.14
CA ILE A 167 33.68 0.11 -3.06
C ILE A 167 34.46 -1.11 -2.54
N LEU A 168 35.09 -1.89 -3.43
CA LEU A 168 35.85 -3.08 -3.02
C LEU A 168 37.16 -2.75 -2.29
N ASN A 169 37.67 -1.53 -2.44
CA ASN A 169 38.90 -1.06 -1.79
C ASN A 169 38.66 -0.10 -0.60
N SER A 170 37.39 0.09 -0.17
CA SER A 170 37.01 0.87 1.03
C SER A 170 36.81 0.01 2.27
#